data_AF-A0A382Z0B0-F1
#
_entry.id   AF-A0A382Z0B0-F1
#
_cell.length_a   1.000
_cell.length_b   1.000
_cell.length_c   1.000
_cell.angle_alpha   90.00
_cell.angle_beta   90.00
_cell.angle_gamma   90.00
#
_symmetry.space_group_name_H-M   'P 1'
#
loop_
_entity.id
_entity.type
_entity.pdbx_description
1 polymer ?
#
loop_
_entity_poly.entity_id
_entity_poly.type
_entity_poly.pdbx_seq_one_letter_code
_entity_poly.pdbx_strand_id
1 'polypeptide(L)'
;MRNILPPLAVILAALLWSFDGFLRQELYAVSSFVVVTLEHALGALLFLPLLIKAWPEIKTLGQRGWISILWISIGGGVMGTFFYTKALSYLNYIDLSVVVLLQKLQPLFAISLASIILKEK
;
A
#
# COMPACT_ATOMS: atom_id res chain seq x y z
N MET A 1 16.68 15.48 23.79
CA MET A 1 15.47 16.05 23.15
C MET A 1 14.70 14.87 22.55
N ARG A 2 13.44 14.63 22.94
CA ARG A 2 12.66 13.52 22.34
C ARG A 2 12.39 13.87 20.88
N ASN A 3 12.83 13.04 19.95
CA ASN A 3 12.54 13.22 18.51
C ASN A 3 11.05 12.99 18.28
N ILE A 4 10.31 14.08 18.10
CA ILE A 4 8.84 14.09 17.92
C ILE A 4 8.45 13.83 16.45
N LEU A 5 9.42 13.94 15.53
CA LEU A 5 9.22 13.76 14.08
C LEU A 5 8.66 12.37 13.70
N PRO A 6 9.20 11.24 14.19
CA PRO A 6 8.66 9.92 13.80
C PRO A 6 7.20 9.71 14.25
N PRO A 7 6.80 10.00 15.51
CA PRO A 7 5.40 9.93 15.90
C PRO A 7 4.48 10.82 15.05
N LEU A 8 4.90 12.04 14.71
CA LEU A 8 4.14 12.94 13.85
C LEU A 8 3.94 12.37 12.44
N ALA A 9 4.97 11.75 11.87
CA ALA A 9 4.88 11.09 10.57
C ALA A 9 3.87 9.92 10.59
N VAL A 10 3.84 9.14 11.68
CA VAL A 10 2.86 8.06 11.86
C VAL A 10 1.43 8.60 11.95
N ILE A 11 1.22 9.67 12.71
CA ILE A 11 -0.09 10.34 12.82
C ILE A 11 -0.55 10.85 11.45
N LEU A 12 0.33 11.54 10.72
CA LEU A 12 0.00 12.06 9.40
C LEU A 12 -0.32 10.94 8.41
N ALA A 13 0.46 9.85 8.42
CA ALA A 13 0.19 8.68 7.58
C ALA A 13 -1.17 8.03 7.89
N ALA A 14 -1.52 7.91 9.17
CA ALA A 14 -2.81 7.37 9.60
C ALA A 14 -3.98 8.25 9.13
N LEU A 15 -3.84 9.58 9.22
CA LEU A 15 -4.86 10.53 8.73
C LEU A 15 -5.03 10.44 7.22
N LEU A 16 -3.93 10.41 6.46
CA LEU A 16 -3.97 10.27 5.00
C LEU A 16 -4.62 8.94 4.59
N TRP A 17 -4.33 7.86 5.31
CA TRP A 17 -4.91 6.55 5.05
C TRP A 17 -6.42 6.49 5.34
N SER A 18 -6.89 7.12 6.43
CA SER A 18 -8.32 7.24 6.69
C SER A 18 -9.04 8.12 5.65
N PHE A 19 -8.40 9.19 5.20
CA PHE A 19 -8.94 10.07 4.16
C PHE A 19 -9.06 9.36 2.80
N ASP A 20 -8.09 8.52 2.45
CA ASP A 20 -8.12 7.70 1.24
C ASP A 20 -9.35 6.77 1.21
N GLY A 21 -9.63 6.06 2.31
CA GLY A 21 -10.80 5.18 2.42
C GLY A 21 -12.11 5.93 2.18
N PHE A 22 -12.26 7.12 2.76
CA PHE A 22 -13.42 7.98 2.56
C PHE A 22 -13.54 8.45 1.09
N LEU A 23 -12.44 8.93 0.50
CA LEU A 23 -12.42 9.41 -0.88
C LEU A 23 -12.76 8.32 -1.91
N ARG A 24 -12.40 7.06 -1.63
CA ARG A 24 -12.78 5.92 -2.48
C ARG A 24 -14.27 5.62 -2.48
N GLN A 25 -15.01 5.96 -1.42
CA GLN A 25 -16.47 5.76 -1.40
C GLN A 25 -17.17 6.65 -2.44
N GLU A 26 -16.69 7.89 -2.57
CA GLU A 26 -17.19 8.85 -3.57
C GLU A 26 -16.88 8.44 -5.02
N LEU A 27 -15.92 7.52 -5.22
CA LEU A 27 -15.53 6.98 -6.52
C LEU A 27 -16.29 5.70 -6.89
N TYR A 28 -17.43 5.41 -6.24
CA TYR A 28 -18.19 4.17 -6.43
C TYR A 28 -18.57 3.85 -7.88
N ALA A 29 -18.77 4.89 -8.71
CA ALA A 29 -19.14 4.77 -10.11
C ALA A 29 -17.94 4.43 -11.03
N VAL A 30 -16.70 4.55 -10.53
CA VAL A 30 -15.47 4.27 -11.29
C VAL A 30 -15.02 2.84 -11.02
N SER A 31 -14.54 2.15 -12.06
CA SER A 31 -14.01 0.80 -11.88
C SER A 31 -12.77 0.80 -10.97
N SER A 32 -12.70 -0.18 -10.06
CA SER A 32 -11.58 -0.32 -9.11
C SER A 32 -10.21 -0.37 -9.80
N PHE A 33 -10.15 -0.92 -11.02
CA PHE A 33 -8.93 -0.98 -11.82
C PHE A 33 -8.44 0.42 -12.21
N VAL A 34 -9.34 1.30 -12.66
CA VAL A 34 -9.00 2.67 -13.05
C VAL A 34 -8.54 3.48 -11.84
N VAL A 35 -9.24 3.37 -10.72
CA VAL A 35 -8.87 4.06 -9.47
C VAL A 35 -7.44 3.72 -9.06
N VAL A 36 -7.13 2.43 -8.98
CA VAL A 36 -5.81 1.94 -8.53
C VAL A 36 -4.71 2.29 -9.54
N THR A 37 -5.01 2.21 -10.84
CA THR A 37 -4.05 2.59 -11.89
C THR A 37 -3.70 4.07 -11.81
N LEU A 38 -4.69 4.95 -11.64
CA LEU A 38 -4.47 6.38 -11.49
C LEU A 38 -3.70 6.70 -10.21
N GLU A 39 -4.05 6.06 -9.09
CA GLU A 39 -3.34 6.20 -7.82
C GLU A 39 -1.85 5.86 -7.97
N HIS A 40 -1.52 4.72 -8.58
CA HIS A 40 -0.13 4.32 -8.80
C HIS A 40 0.57 5.21 -9.82
N ALA A 41 -0.12 5.68 -10.86
CA ALA A 41 0.44 6.60 -11.85
C ALA A 41 0.78 7.96 -11.21
N LEU A 42 -0.12 8.51 -10.40
CA LEU A 42 0.09 9.75 -9.66
C LEU A 42 1.21 9.59 -8.63
N GLY A 43 1.22 8.49 -7.88
CA GLY A 43 2.29 8.16 -6.95
C GLY A 43 3.64 8.04 -7.68
N ALA A 44 3.70 7.33 -8.79
CA ALA A 44 4.91 7.20 -9.60
C ALA A 44 5.39 8.56 -10.11
N LEU A 45 4.50 9.44 -10.57
CA LEU A 45 4.85 10.78 -11.03
C LEU A 45 5.39 11.65 -9.88
N LEU A 46 4.75 11.60 -8.71
CA LEU A 46 5.17 12.33 -7.51
C LEU A 46 6.57 11.88 -7.05
N PHE A 47 6.84 10.58 -7.07
CA PHE A 47 8.11 10.00 -6.64
C PHE A 47 9.16 9.93 -7.76
N LEU A 48 8.83 10.30 -9.00
CA LEU A 48 9.74 10.23 -10.14
C LEU A 48 11.04 11.02 -9.93
N PRO A 49 11.03 12.27 -9.41
CA PRO A 49 12.27 13.02 -9.17
C PRO A 49 13.18 12.34 -8.14
N LEU A 50 12.58 11.72 -7.11
CA LEU A 50 13.31 10.98 -6.09
C LEU A 50 13.89 9.69 -6.67
N LEU A 51 13.15 9.00 -7.52
CA LEU A 51 13.62 7.81 -8.22
C LEU A 51 14.82 8.12 -9.11
N ILE A 52 14.77 9.22 -9.88
CA ILE A 52 15.90 9.64 -10.74
C ILE A 52 17.15 9.89 -9.88
N LYS A 53 16.99 10.56 -8.72
CA LYS A 53 18.11 10.82 -7.80
C LYS A 53 18.69 9.53 -7.21
N ALA A 54 17.87 8.55 -6.86
CA ALA A 54 18.28 7.26 -6.30
C ALA A 54 18.66 6.21 -7.36
N TRP A 55 18.46 6.49 -8.65
CA TRP A 55 18.66 5.55 -9.74
C TRP A 55 20.08 4.94 -9.81
N PRO A 56 21.18 5.68 -9.56
CA PRO A 56 22.52 5.10 -9.55
C PRO A 56 22.67 4.01 -8.49
N GLU A 57 22.07 4.18 -7.32
CA GLU A 57 22.11 3.21 -6.23
C GLU A 57 21.26 1.97 -6.56
N ILE A 58 20.05 2.18 -7.10
CA ILE A 58 19.14 1.08 -7.48
C ILE A 58 19.77 0.18 -8.55
N LYS A 59 20.54 0.75 -9.48
CA LYS A 59 21.25 -0.04 -10.52
C LYS A 59 22.33 -0.96 -9.96
N THR A 60 22.86 -0.69 -8.76
CA THR A 60 23.85 -1.56 -8.11
C THR A 60 23.21 -2.79 -7.46
N LEU A 61 21.88 -2.84 -7.38
CA LEU A 61 21.18 -4.01 -6.86
C LEU A 61 21.41 -5.22 -7.76
N GLY A 62 21.84 -6.32 -7.15
CA GLY A 62 21.93 -7.62 -7.83
C GLY A 62 20.55 -8.19 -8.17
N GLN A 63 20.53 -9.31 -8.89
CA GLN A 63 19.30 -9.99 -9.34
C GLN A 63 18.29 -10.22 -8.22
N ARG A 64 18.75 -10.62 -7.04
CA ARG A 64 17.87 -10.85 -5.87
C ARG A 64 17.17 -9.57 -5.42
N GLY A 65 17.87 -8.43 -5.41
CA GLY A 65 17.29 -7.14 -5.03
C GLY A 65 16.19 -6.70 -5.99
N TRP A 66 16.40 -6.89 -7.30
CA TRP A 66 15.37 -6.64 -8.31
C TRP A 66 14.15 -7.53 -8.16
N ILE A 67 14.34 -8.82 -7.89
CA ILE A 67 13.24 -9.76 -7.62
C ILE A 67 12.46 -9.32 -6.37
N SER A 68 13.15 -8.91 -5.30
CA SER A 68 12.49 -8.41 -4.09
C SER A 68 11.65 -7.17 -4.37
N ILE A 69 12.18 -6.20 -5.12
CA ILE A 69 11.43 -4.99 -5.51
C ILE A 69 10.18 -5.37 -6.31
N LEU A 70 10.31 -6.25 -7.31
CA LEU A 70 9.17 -6.71 -8.10
C LEU A 70 8.11 -7.39 -7.24
N TRP A 71 8.52 -8.27 -6.34
CA TRP A 71 7.59 -9.01 -5.47
C TRP A 71 6.81 -8.08 -4.54
N ILE A 72 7.51 -7.12 -3.91
CA ILE A 72 6.89 -6.13 -3.01
C ILE A 72 5.96 -5.21 -3.81
N SER A 73 6.38 -4.75 -4.99
CA SER A 73 5.59 -3.84 -5.83
C SER A 73 4.30 -4.48 -6.34
N ILE A 74 4.37 -5.74 -6.78
CA ILE A 74 3.20 -6.47 -7.29
C ILE A 74 2.29 -6.88 -6.14
N GLY A 75 2.83 -7.62 -5.16
CA GLY A 75 2.04 -8.20 -4.08
C GLY A 75 1.53 -7.14 -3.09
N GLY A 76 2.46 -6.44 -2.45
CA GLY A 76 2.15 -5.45 -1.42
C GLY A 76 1.58 -4.14 -1.97
N GLY A 77 2.04 -3.72 -3.16
CA GLY A 77 1.58 -2.49 -3.81
C GLY A 77 0.27 -2.68 -4.57
N VAL A 78 0.37 -3.14 -5.82
CA VAL A 78 -0.74 -3.12 -6.78
C VAL A 78 -1.84 -4.12 -6.41
N MET A 79 -1.51 -5.36 -6.10
CA MET A 79 -2.52 -6.39 -5.80
C MET A 79 -3.26 -6.10 -4.50
N GLY A 80 -2.54 -5.70 -3.45
CA GLY A 80 -3.15 -5.37 -2.15
C GLY A 80 -4.19 -4.24 -2.26
N THR A 81 -3.82 -3.14 -2.90
CA THR A 81 -4.71 -1.98 -3.11
C THR A 81 -5.86 -2.28 -4.07
N PHE A 82 -5.61 -3.08 -5.12
CA PHE A 82 -6.64 -3.54 -6.04
C PHE A 82 -7.69 -4.40 -5.35
N PHE A 83 -7.29 -5.42 -4.59
CA PHE A 83 -8.23 -6.28 -3.89
C PHE A 83 -9.00 -5.54 -2.80
N TYR A 84 -8.36 -4.60 -2.10
CA TYR A 84 -9.05 -3.71 -1.17
C TYR A 84 -10.16 -2.90 -1.87
N THR A 85 -9.81 -2.20 -2.96
CA THR A 85 -10.77 -1.38 -3.71
C THR A 85 -11.85 -2.23 -4.37
N LYS A 86 -11.51 -3.45 -4.80
CA LYS A 86 -12.47 -4.39 -5.39
C LYS A 86 -13.44 -4.95 -4.34
N ALA A 87 -12.98 -5.22 -3.13
CA ALA A 87 -13.84 -5.63 -2.02
C ALA A 87 -14.87 -4.55 -1.68
N LEU A 88 -14.47 -3.27 -1.68
CA LEU A 88 -15.41 -2.15 -1.51
C LEU A 88 -16.48 -2.12 -2.61
N SER A 89 -16.10 -2.42 -3.85
CA SER A 89 -17.06 -2.47 -4.96
C SER A 89 -18.15 -3.53 -4.80
N TYR A 90 -17.87 -4.63 -4.11
CA TYR A 90 -18.87 -5.67 -3.83
C TYR A 90 -19.91 -5.27 -2.78
N LEU A 91 -19.60 -4.27 -1.95
CA LEU A 91 -20.49 -3.74 -0.92
C LEU A 91 -21.14 -2.40 -1.33
N ASN A 92 -21.12 -2.09 -2.63
CA ASN A 92 -21.54 -0.79 -3.18
C ASN A 92 -20.88 0.41 -2.47
N TYR A 93 -19.68 0.20 -1.89
CA TYR A 93 -18.93 1.21 -1.14
C TYR A 93 -19.63 1.77 0.12
N ILE A 94 -20.75 1.19 0.56
CA ILE A 94 -21.51 1.66 1.74
C ILE A 94 -20.82 1.20 3.03
N ASP A 95 -20.42 -0.07 3.09
CA ASP A 95 -19.88 -0.69 4.30
C ASP A 95 -18.34 -0.75 4.31
N LEU A 96 -17.69 0.42 4.31
CA LEU A 96 -16.23 0.54 4.46
C LEU A 96 -15.72 -0.23 5.68
N SER A 97 -16.49 -0.20 6.77
CA SER A 97 -16.19 -0.87 8.04
C SER A 97 -15.94 -2.36 7.87
N VAL A 98 -16.70 -3.07 7.03
CA VAL A 98 -16.53 -4.53 6.88
C VAL A 98 -15.19 -4.85 6.23
N VAL A 99 -14.86 -4.16 5.13
CA VAL A 99 -13.58 -4.37 4.42
C VAL A 99 -12.40 -3.98 5.31
N VAL A 100 -12.50 -2.84 6.00
CA VAL A 100 -11.44 -2.35 6.89
C VAL A 100 -11.26 -3.27 8.09
N LEU A 101 -12.33 -3.82 8.67
CA LEU A 101 -12.25 -4.78 9.77
C LEU A 101 -11.54 -6.06 9.33
N LEU A 102 -11.89 -6.60 8.14
CA LEU A 102 -11.18 -7.74 7.57
C LEU A 102 -9.70 -7.42 7.31
N GLN A 103 -9.40 -6.19 6.87
CA GLN A 103 -8.03 -5.73 6.69
C GLN A 103 -7.23 -5.64 8.00
N LYS A 104 -7.87 -5.42 9.15
CA LYS A 104 -7.18 -5.45 10.45
C LYS A 104 -6.67 -6.85 10.83
N LEU A 105 -7.02 -7.90 10.08
CA LEU A 105 -6.42 -9.23 10.20
C LEU A 105 -5.04 -9.33 9.51
N GLN A 106 -4.61 -8.32 8.74
CA GLN A 106 -3.28 -8.28 8.10
C GLN A 106 -2.12 -8.68 9.04
N PRO A 107 -2.06 -8.25 10.31
CA PRO A 107 -0.98 -8.63 11.22
C PRO A 107 -0.89 -10.14 11.46
N LEU A 108 -2.03 -10.86 11.49
CA LEU A 108 -2.03 -12.32 11.67
C LEU A 108 -1.33 -13.01 10.50
N PHE A 109 -1.62 -12.57 9.27
CA PHE A 109 -0.97 -13.10 8.07
C PHE A 109 0.50 -12.70 8.01
N ALA A 110 0.85 -11.46 8.35
CA ALA A 110 2.22 -10.99 8.36
C ALA A 110 3.09 -11.80 9.34
N ILE A 111 2.62 -11.99 10.58
CA ILE A 111 3.34 -12.77 11.60
C ILE A 111 3.45 -14.24 11.19
N SER A 112 2.35 -14.84 10.71
CA SER A 112 2.35 -16.25 10.30
C SER A 112 3.30 -16.50 9.13
N LEU A 113 3.29 -15.63 8.11
CA LEU A 113 4.18 -15.75 6.95
C LEU A 113 5.63 -15.45 7.31
N ALA A 114 5.90 -14.49 8.21
CA ALA A 114 7.25 -14.24 8.72
C ALA A 114 7.79 -15.48 9.44
N SER A 115 6.99 -16.12 10.29
CA SER A 115 7.40 -17.35 10.97
C SER A 115 7.65 -18.51 10.00
N ILE A 116 6.85 -18.67 8.95
CA ILE A 116 7.02 -19.77 7.99
C ILE A 116 8.19 -19.51 7.02
N ILE A 117 8.26 -18.31 6.44
CA ILE A 117 9.20 -17.98 5.35
C ILE A 117 10.56 -17.54 5.91
N LEU A 118 10.56 -16.63 6.88
CA LEU A 118 11.79 -16.09 7.49
C LEU A 118 12.28 -16.95 8.66
N LYS A 119 11.47 -17.91 9.14
CA LYS A 119 11.77 -18.77 10.29
C LYS A 119 11.97 -17.98 11.57
N GLU A 120 11.29 -16.84 11.68
CA GLU A 120 11.23 -16.02 12.88
C GLU A 120 10.38 -16.74 13.95
N LYS A 121 10.81 -16.63 15.22
CA LYS A 121 10.17 -17.27 16.37
C LYS A 121 9.40 -16.26 17.21
#